data_AF-A0A9D9X9K4-F1
#
_entry.id   AF-A0A9D9X9K4-F1
#
_cell.length_a   1.000
_cell.length_b   1.000
_cell.length_c   1.000
_cell.angle_alpha   90.00
_cell.angle_beta   90.00
_cell.angle_gamma   90.00
#
_symmetry.space_group_name_H-M   'P 1'
#
loop_
_entity.id
_entity.type
_entity.pdbx_description
1 polymer ?
#
loop_
_entity_poly.entity_id
_entity_poly.type
_entity_poly.pdbx_seq_one_letter_code
_entity_poly.pdbx_strand_id
1 'polypeptide(L)'
;MSILDSKIPEGHISDKWTNHKNHLKLVAPNNRPKIDVIVVGTGLAGAAAAASLGEMGYNVKAFCFQDSPRRAHSIAAQGGINAAKNYQNDGDSIYRLFYDTIKG
;
A
#
# COMPACT_ATOMS: atom_id res chain seq x y z
N MET A 1 31.10 7.62 -7.63
CA MET A 1 29.84 7.30 -6.92
C MET A 1 28.69 7.80 -7.77
N SER A 2 27.70 6.96 -8.06
CA SER A 2 26.46 7.40 -8.71
C SER A 2 25.65 8.23 -7.71
N ILE A 3 25.24 9.43 -8.10
CA ILE A 3 24.31 10.26 -7.32
C ILE A 3 22.93 9.61 -7.45
N LEU A 4 22.30 9.26 -6.32
CA LEU A 4 20.95 8.71 -6.28
C LEU A 4 19.93 9.85 -6.40
N ASP A 5 19.06 9.77 -7.40
CA ASP A 5 17.93 10.68 -7.56
C ASP A 5 16.74 10.16 -6.73
N SER A 6 16.43 10.85 -5.64
CA SER A 6 15.37 10.48 -4.71
C SER A 6 13.95 10.80 -5.20
N LYS A 7 13.78 11.52 -6.32
CA LYS A 7 12.46 11.89 -6.89
C LYS A 7 11.45 12.45 -5.86
N ILE A 8 11.93 13.20 -4.87
CA ILE A 8 11.08 13.75 -3.81
C ILE A 8 10.16 14.82 -4.43
N PRO A 9 8.83 14.79 -4.17
CA PRO A 9 7.93 15.83 -4.63
C PRO A 9 8.34 17.22 -4.15
N GLU A 10 8.21 18.21 -5.03
CA GLU A 10 8.54 19.61 -4.74
C GLU A 10 7.53 20.26 -3.77
N GLY A 11 7.93 21.38 -3.15
CA GLY A 11 7.08 22.17 -2.24
C GLY A 11 7.24 21.86 -0.74
N HIS A 12 6.44 22.56 0.07
CA HIS A 12 6.38 22.42 1.53
C HIS A 12 5.86 21.04 1.95
N ILE A 13 6.34 20.53 3.10
CA ILE A 13 6.02 19.16 3.57
C ILE A 13 4.52 18.90 3.70
N SER A 14 3.73 19.90 4.11
CA SER A 14 2.26 19.85 4.22
C SER A 14 1.58 19.59 2.88
N ASP A 15 2.16 20.11 1.80
CA ASP A 15 1.52 20.14 0.48
C ASP A 15 2.13 19.13 -0.50
N LYS A 16 3.33 18.59 -0.19
CA LYS A 16 4.07 17.66 -1.06
C LYS A 16 3.20 16.56 -1.65
N TRP A 17 2.40 15.87 -0.81
CA TRP A 17 1.57 14.75 -1.26
C TRP A 17 0.39 15.21 -2.12
N THR A 18 -0.27 16.30 -1.73
CA THR A 18 -1.35 16.89 -2.50
C THR A 18 -0.86 17.34 -3.86
N ASN A 19 0.27 18.06 -3.91
CA ASN A 19 0.90 18.51 -5.14
C ASN A 19 1.29 17.33 -6.03
N HIS A 20 1.92 16.29 -5.46
CA HIS A 20 2.27 15.09 -6.23
C HIS A 20 1.03 14.47 -6.89
N LYS A 21 -0.03 14.20 -6.12
CA LYS A 21 -1.26 13.60 -6.64
C LYS A 21 -1.90 14.43 -7.75
N ASN A 22 -1.92 15.75 -7.62
CA ASN A 22 -2.53 16.64 -8.61
C ASN A 22 -1.81 16.65 -9.97
N HIS A 23 -0.52 16.29 -9.99
CA HIS A 23 0.29 16.25 -11.21
C HIS A 23 0.49 14.83 -11.77
N LEU A 24 -0.09 13.80 -11.13
CA LEU A 24 -0.02 12.43 -11.64
C LEU A 24 -0.88 12.25 -12.90
N LYS A 25 -0.36 11.48 -13.85
CA LYS A 25 -1.12 11.07 -15.03
C LYS A 25 -2.20 10.07 -14.61
N LEU A 26 -3.45 10.41 -14.86
CA LEU A 26 -4.58 9.52 -14.58
C LEU A 26 -4.64 8.37 -15.58
N VAL A 27 -4.98 7.18 -15.07
CA VAL A 27 -5.19 5.99 -15.89
C VAL A 27 -6.68 5.77 -16.10
N ALA A 28 -7.16 5.99 -17.33
CA ALA A 28 -8.53 5.67 -17.70
C ALA A 28 -8.78 4.14 -17.64
N PRO A 29 -10.01 3.68 -17.30
CA PRO A 29 -10.33 2.25 -17.22
C PRO A 29 -9.92 1.44 -18.46
N ASN A 30 -10.17 1.98 -19.65
CA ASN A 30 -9.82 1.33 -20.93
C ASN A 30 -8.30 1.18 -21.17
N ASN A 31 -7.47 1.86 -20.39
CA ASN A 31 -6.02 1.77 -20.48
C ASN A 31 -5.42 0.82 -19.43
N ARG A 32 -6.18 0.38 -18.41
CA ARG A 32 -5.66 -0.50 -17.35
C ARG A 32 -5.14 -1.85 -17.87
N PRO A 33 -5.80 -2.53 -18.82
CA PRO A 33 -5.30 -3.80 -19.35
C PRO A 33 -3.99 -3.66 -20.15
N LYS A 34 -3.63 -2.44 -20.57
CA LYS A 34 -2.39 -2.15 -21.31
C LYS A 34 -1.19 -1.93 -20.39
N ILE A 35 -1.42 -1.89 -19.07
CA ILE A 35 -0.39 -1.63 -18.07
C ILE A 35 -0.09 -2.94 -17.36
N ASP A 36 1.15 -3.40 -17.50
CA ASP A 36 1.68 -4.52 -16.75
C ASP A 36 2.13 -4.05 -15.36
N VAL A 37 1.63 -4.71 -14.32
CA VAL A 37 2.06 -4.50 -12.95
C VAL A 37 2.79 -5.74 -12.45
N ILE A 38 4.04 -5.56 -12.05
CA ILE A 38 4.84 -6.61 -11.42
C ILE A 38 4.77 -6.45 -9.91
N VAL A 39 4.24 -7.46 -9.23
CA VAL A 39 4.22 -7.53 -7.76
C VAL A 39 5.24 -8.57 -7.31
N VAL A 40 6.29 -8.12 -6.62
CA VAL A 40 7.33 -8.99 -6.08
C VAL A 40 7.06 -9.22 -4.59
N GLY A 41 6.73 -10.46 -4.25
CA GLY A 41 6.33 -10.88 -2.91
C GLY A 41 4.83 -11.17 -2.83
N THR A 42 4.47 -12.31 -2.25
CA THR A 42 3.08 -12.79 -2.11
C THR A 42 2.64 -12.87 -0.64
N GLY A 43 3.27 -12.11 0.24
CA GLY A 43 2.77 -11.91 1.61
C GLY A 43 1.49 -11.07 1.65
N LEU A 44 0.98 -10.80 2.85
CA LEU A 44 -0.29 -10.07 3.04
C LEU A 44 -0.42 -8.82 2.14
N ALA A 45 0.61 -7.96 2.14
CA ALA A 45 0.59 -6.73 1.34
C ALA A 45 0.63 -6.99 -0.18
N GLY A 46 1.53 -7.87 -0.64
CA GLY A 46 1.68 -8.16 -2.07
C GLY A 46 0.48 -8.90 -2.66
N ALA A 47 -0.08 -9.86 -1.92
CA ALA A 47 -1.29 -10.58 -2.33
C ALA A 47 -2.51 -9.63 -2.38
N ALA A 48 -2.68 -8.76 -1.38
CA ALA A 48 -3.77 -7.77 -1.37
C ALA A 48 -3.63 -6.78 -2.53
N ALA A 49 -2.42 -6.24 -2.75
CA ALA A 49 -2.16 -5.33 -3.87
C ALA A 49 -2.42 -5.99 -5.23
N ALA A 50 -1.94 -7.23 -5.42
CA ALA A 50 -2.15 -7.97 -6.66
C ALA A 50 -3.64 -8.24 -6.92
N ALA A 51 -4.39 -8.63 -5.90
CA ALA A 51 -5.82 -8.88 -6.01
C ALA A 51 -6.61 -7.60 -6.35
N SER A 52 -6.39 -6.51 -5.62
CA SER A 52 -7.08 -5.23 -5.87
C SER A 52 -6.76 -4.67 -7.25
N LEU A 53 -5.50 -4.74 -7.70
CA LEU A 53 -5.13 -4.29 -9.04
C LEU A 53 -5.69 -5.21 -10.14
N GLY A 54 -5.74 -6.51 -9.90
CA GLY A 54 -6.40 -7.45 -10.80
C GLY A 54 -7.89 -7.14 -10.96
N GLU A 55 -8.59 -6.90 -9.85
CA GLU A 55 -10.01 -6.51 -9.85
C GLU A 55 -10.26 -5.18 -10.60
N MET A 56 -9.32 -4.25 -10.53
CA MET A 56 -9.39 -3.00 -11.29
C MET A 56 -9.16 -3.18 -12.81
N GLY A 57 -8.73 -4.37 -13.27
CA GLY A 57 -8.51 -4.70 -14.68
C GLY A 57 -7.07 -4.47 -15.19
N TYR A 58 -6.09 -4.41 -14.29
CA TYR A 58 -4.66 -4.37 -14.69
C TYR A 58 -4.13 -5.76 -15.03
N ASN A 59 -3.09 -5.83 -15.87
CA ASN A 59 -2.36 -7.07 -16.11
C ASN A 59 -1.33 -7.30 -15.01
N VAL A 60 -1.70 -8.07 -13.98
CA VAL A 60 -0.85 -8.26 -12.79
C VAL A 60 -0.06 -9.56 -12.88
N LYS A 61 1.27 -9.46 -12.71
CA LYS A 61 2.20 -10.58 -12.60
C LYS A 61 2.73 -10.64 -11.17
N ALA A 62 2.28 -11.62 -10.39
CA ALA A 62 2.71 -11.81 -9.00
C ALA A 62 3.82 -12.88 -8.92
N PHE A 63 4.93 -12.52 -8.29
CA PHE A 63 6.09 -13.39 -8.14
C PHE A 63 6.34 -13.67 -6.65
N CYS A 64 6.58 -14.93 -6.31
CA CYS A 64 7.08 -15.33 -4.99
C CYS A 64 8.45 -15.98 -5.12
N PHE A 65 9.35 -15.68 -4.17
CA PHE A 65 10.63 -16.36 -4.07
C PHE A 65 10.51 -17.68 -3.28
N GLN A 66 9.51 -17.77 -2.39
CA GLN A 66 9.27 -18.96 -1.58
C GLN A 66 8.69 -20.10 -2.43
N ASP A 67 8.94 -21.36 -2.03
CA ASP A 67 8.37 -22.57 -2.68
C ASP A 67 6.83 -22.54 -2.78
N SER A 68 6.17 -21.75 -1.93
CA SER A 68 4.73 -21.50 -2.02
C SER A 68 4.40 -20.06 -1.65
N PRO A 69 3.42 -19.43 -2.34
CA PRO A 69 2.93 -18.10 -1.99
C PRO A 69 2.45 -17.98 -0.53
N ARG A 70 2.06 -19.09 0.09
CA ARG A 70 1.57 -19.15 1.48
C ARG A 70 2.68 -19.15 2.54
N ARG A 71 3.96 -19.22 2.16
CA ARG A 71 5.10 -19.24 3.11
C ARG A 71 5.76 -17.88 3.30
N ALA A 72 5.09 -16.79 2.95
CA ALA A 72 5.52 -15.46 3.37
C ALA A 72 5.43 -15.32 4.90
N HIS A 73 6.34 -14.57 5.52
CA HIS A 73 6.41 -14.42 6.97
C HIS A 73 5.12 -13.90 7.62
N SER A 74 4.27 -13.20 6.84
CA SER A 74 2.95 -12.76 7.29
C SER A 74 2.04 -13.89 7.80
N ILE A 75 2.28 -15.15 7.43
CA ILE A 75 1.52 -16.29 7.97
C ILE A 75 1.81 -16.57 9.45
N ALA A 76 2.95 -16.10 9.96
CA ALA A 76 3.36 -16.29 11.35
C ALA A 76 2.81 -15.20 12.30
N ALA A 77 2.05 -14.23 11.79
CA ALA A 77 1.44 -13.20 12.62
C ALA A 77 0.39 -13.79 13.58
N GLN A 78 0.42 -13.38 14.85
CA GLN A 78 -0.45 -13.94 15.90
C GLN A 78 -1.32 -12.90 16.61
N GLY A 79 -0.81 -11.68 16.86
CA GLY A 79 -1.47 -10.71 17.73
C GLY A 79 -2.78 -10.14 17.19
N GLY A 80 -2.80 -9.72 15.92
CA GLY A 80 -3.99 -9.14 15.29
C GLY A 80 -3.68 -7.90 14.46
N ILE A 81 -4.75 -7.20 14.03
CA ILE A 81 -4.67 -5.95 13.28
C ILE A 81 -5.43 -4.88 14.07
N ASN A 82 -4.73 -3.81 14.46
CA ASN A 82 -5.33 -2.66 15.12
C ASN A 82 -6.22 -1.89 14.12
N ALA A 83 -7.40 -1.49 14.57
CA ALA A 83 -8.33 -0.68 13.78
C ALA A 83 -9.20 0.15 14.71
N ALA A 84 -9.42 1.42 14.37
CA ALA A 84 -10.32 2.29 15.10
C ALA A 84 -11.78 1.92 14.80
N LYS A 85 -12.35 0.97 15.55
CA LYS A 85 -13.70 0.41 15.27
C LYS A 85 -14.80 1.05 16.12
N ASN A 86 -14.43 1.71 17.22
CA ASN A 86 -15.38 2.31 18.17
C ASN A 86 -16.50 1.34 18.57
N TYR A 87 -16.10 0.23 19.20
CA TYR A 87 -17.03 -0.65 19.90
C TYR A 87 -17.84 0.15 20.92
N GLN A 88 -19.03 -0.36 21.27
CA GLN A 88 -19.96 0.36 22.14
C GLN A 88 -19.26 0.82 23.42
N ASN A 89 -19.24 2.15 23.61
CA ASN A 89 -18.68 2.84 24.77
C ASN A 89 -17.14 2.83 24.93
N ASP A 90 -16.37 2.48 23.89
CA ASP A 90 -14.91 2.51 23.95
C ASP A 90 -14.31 3.92 23.69
N GLY A 91 -15.10 4.80 23.04
CA GLY A 91 -14.66 6.15 22.69
C GLY A 91 -13.45 6.17 21.74
N ASP A 92 -13.27 5.09 21.00
CA ASP A 92 -12.15 4.90 20.08
C ASP A 92 -12.29 5.82 18.86
N SER A 93 -11.16 6.29 18.33
CA SER A 93 -11.14 7.24 17.23
C SER A 93 -9.88 7.11 16.39
N ILE A 94 -9.99 7.50 15.12
CA ILE A 94 -8.85 7.58 14.20
C ILE A 94 -7.75 8.48 14.79
N TYR A 95 -8.12 9.58 15.44
CA TYR A 95 -7.17 10.48 16.08
C TYR A 95 -6.31 9.76 17.13
N ARG A 96 -6.94 8.98 18.03
CA ARG A 96 -6.22 8.21 19.06
C ARG A 96 -5.26 7.20 18.45
N LEU A 97 -5.73 6.41 17.47
CA LEU A 97 -4.89 5.45 16.75
C LEU A 97 -3.64 6.11 16.13
N PHE A 98 -3.80 7.26 15.47
CA PHE A 98 -2.69 7.97 14.85
C PHE A 98 -1.76 8.63 15.87
N TYR A 99 -2.31 9.21 16.94
CA TYR A 99 -1.52 9.80 18.01
C TYR A 99 -0.58 8.75 18.64
N ASP A 100 -1.12 7.58 19.00
CA ASP A 100 -0.34 6.48 19.58
C ASP A 100 0.69 5.93 18.57
N THR A 101 0.36 5.87 17.27
CA THR A 101 1.30 5.43 16.23
C THR A 101 2.50 6.37 16.06
N ILE A 102 2.27 7.69 16.17
CA ILE A 102 3.35 8.68 16.06
C ILE A 102 4.24 8.67 17.30
N LYS A 103 3.65 8.48 18.48
CA LYS A 103 4.37 8.42 19.75
C LYS A 103 5.31 7.21 19.84
N GLY A 104 4.86 6.05 19.33
CA GLY A 104 5.51 4.75 19.57
C GLY A 104 5.26 4.23 20.97
#